data_AF-A0A150KLK7-F1
#
_entry.id   AF-A0A150KLK7-F1
#
_cell.length_a   1.000
_cell.length_b   1.000
_cell.length_c   1.000
_cell.angle_alpha   90.00
_cell.angle_beta   90.00
_cell.angle_gamma   90.00
#
_symmetry.space_group_name_H-M   'P 1'
#
loop_
_entity.id
_entity.type
_entity.pdbx_description
1 polymer ?
#
loop_
_entity_poly.entity_id
_entity_poly.type
_entity_poly.pdbx_seq_one_letter_code
_entity_poly.pdbx_strand_id
1 'polypeptide(L)'
;MELRKELRTSNGWVVTGNSLYLNRGQEVVVYEKYNQSIRRRVDGKGHEVVLQKVKQINFNSNKNEIILHVQFVNNHSREAHLFFSLRENEE
;
A
#
# COMPACT_ATOMS: atom_id res chain seq x y z
N MET A 1 -9.67 -4.51 -6.48
CA MET A 1 -8.20 -4.38 -6.40
C MET A 1 -7.78 -4.93 -5.05
N GLU A 2 -6.80 -5.85 -5.01
CA GLU A 2 -6.42 -6.60 -3.80
C GLU A 2 -6.06 -5.67 -2.64
N LEU A 3 -5.30 -4.61 -2.89
CA LEU A 3 -4.92 -3.61 -1.87
C LEU A 3 -6.12 -3.01 -1.08
N ARG A 4 -7.21 -2.65 -1.77
CA ARG A 4 -8.42 -2.10 -1.10
C ARG A 4 -9.05 -3.12 -0.16
N LYS A 5 -9.07 -4.38 -0.57
CA LYS A 5 -9.60 -5.48 0.23
C LYS A 5 -8.71 -5.71 1.45
N GLU A 6 -7.40 -5.75 1.24
CA GLU A 6 -6.42 -5.98 2.31
C GLU A 6 -6.41 -4.87 3.34
N LEU A 7 -6.49 -3.60 2.93
CA LEU A 7 -6.65 -2.47 3.85
C LEU A 7 -7.87 -2.63 4.75
N ARG A 8 -9.03 -3.01 4.17
CA ARG A 8 -10.27 -3.21 4.92
C ARG A 8 -10.23 -4.39 5.88
N THR A 9 -9.44 -5.42 5.58
CA THR A 9 -9.31 -6.62 6.41
C THR A 9 -8.09 -6.61 7.32
N SER A 10 -7.22 -5.61 7.21
CA SER A 10 -6.05 -5.45 8.06
C SER A 10 -6.46 -5.00 9.46
N ASN A 11 -5.69 -5.43 10.46
CA ASN A 11 -5.81 -5.01 11.85
C ASN A 11 -5.20 -3.61 12.06
N GLY A 12 -4.36 -3.17 11.12
CA GLY A 12 -3.72 -1.87 11.13
C GLY A 12 -2.78 -1.74 9.95
N TRP A 13 -2.32 -0.52 9.69
CA TRP A 13 -1.39 -0.23 8.62
C TRP A 13 -0.44 0.89 9.03
N VAL A 14 0.72 0.95 8.39
CA VAL A 14 1.68 2.04 8.58
C VAL A 14 2.37 2.36 7.25
N VAL A 15 2.53 3.65 6.98
CA VAL A 15 3.35 4.13 5.87
C VAL A 15 4.76 4.42 6.40
N THR A 16 5.77 3.87 5.74
CA THR A 16 7.18 4.14 6.08
C THR A 16 7.97 4.40 4.81
N GLY A 17 8.39 5.64 4.62
CA GLY A 17 8.97 6.10 3.36
C GLY A 17 8.01 5.85 2.20
N ASN A 18 8.48 5.12 1.18
CA ASN A 18 7.70 4.78 -0.01
C ASN A 18 7.10 3.36 0.05
N SER A 19 6.84 2.86 1.25
CA SER A 19 6.26 1.53 1.47
C SER A 19 5.04 1.61 2.38
N LEU A 20 4.04 0.77 2.09
CA LEU A 20 2.85 0.58 2.89
C LEU A 20 2.88 -0.83 3.49
N TYR A 21 2.82 -0.88 4.81
CA TYR A 21 2.76 -2.12 5.58
C TYR A 21 1.33 -2.30 6.10
N LEU A 22 0.78 -3.49 5.91
CA LEU A 22 -0.54 -3.90 6.39
C LEU A 22 -0.36 -5.07 7.36
N ASN A 23 -0.79 -4.90 8.60
CA ASN A 23 -0.80 -5.96 9.59
C ASN A 23 -2.11 -6.75 9.47
N ARG A 24 -2.04 -8.05 9.21
CA ARG A 24 -3.19 -8.96 9.12
C ARG A 24 -3.23 -9.98 10.27
N GLY A 25 -2.77 -9.56 11.45
CA GLY A 25 -2.65 -10.40 12.64
C GLY A 25 -1.29 -11.10 12.68
N GLN A 26 -1.23 -12.31 12.11
CA GLN A 26 0.00 -13.12 12.08
C GLN A 26 0.88 -12.85 10.86
N GLU A 27 0.34 -12.18 9.84
CA GLU A 27 1.04 -11.88 8.60
C GLU A 27 1.20 -10.37 8.42
N VAL A 28 2.33 -9.97 7.83
CA VAL A 28 2.56 -8.59 7.38
C VAL A 28 2.65 -8.56 5.87
N VAL A 29 1.73 -7.81 5.25
CA VAL A 29 1.75 -7.54 3.82
C VAL A 29 2.46 -6.22 3.56
N VAL A 30 3.40 -6.22 2.62
CA VAL A 30 4.17 -5.03 2.26
C VAL A 30 3.98 -4.70 0.79
N TYR A 31 3.57 -3.48 0.51
CA TYR A 31 3.57 -2.87 -0.82
C TYR A 31 4.72 -1.87 -0.91
N GLU A 32 5.64 -2.09 -1.84
CA GLU A 32 6.82 -1.24 -1.98
C GLU A 32 7.28 -1.15 -3.44
N LYS A 33 8.06 -0.12 -3.75
CA LYS A 33 8.72 -0.02 -5.05
C LYS A 33 9.86 -1.04 -5.14
N TYR A 34 9.92 -1.74 -6.26
CA TYR A 34 11.02 -2.61 -6.66
C TYR A 34 11.33 -2.36 -8.14
N ASN A 35 12.51 -1.81 -8.44
CA ASN A 35 12.87 -1.33 -9.78
C ASN A 35 11.81 -0.38 -10.35
N GLN A 36 11.25 -0.69 -11.52
CA GLN A 36 10.17 0.08 -12.16
C GLN A 36 8.78 -0.53 -11.89
N SER A 37 8.61 -1.20 -10.75
CA SER A 37 7.36 -1.86 -10.37
C SER A 37 7.02 -1.61 -8.91
N ILE A 38 5.74 -1.79 -8.58
CA ILE A 38 5.29 -2.00 -7.20
C ILE A 38 5.13 -3.49 -7.02
N ARG A 39 5.73 -4.02 -5.95
CA ARG A 39 5.55 -5.41 -5.55
C ARG A 39 4.80 -5.50 -4.23
N ARG A 40 4.08 -6.61 -4.08
CA ARG A 40 3.46 -7.08 -2.85
C ARG A 40 4.26 -8.27 -2.31
N ARG A 41 4.52 -8.29 -1.01
CA ARG A 41 5.15 -9.42 -0.29
C ARG A 41 4.35 -9.76 0.96
N VAL A 42 4.38 -11.02 1.40
CA VAL A 42 3.76 -11.47 2.65
C VAL A 42 4.85 -12.06 3.53
N ASP A 43 5.05 -11.53 4.73
CA ASP A 43 6.11 -11.92 5.66
C ASP A 43 7.52 -11.90 5.05
N GLY A 44 7.74 -10.96 4.13
CA GLY A 44 8.98 -10.85 3.36
C GLY A 44 9.22 -11.98 2.34
N LYS A 45 8.31 -12.95 2.27
CA LYS A 45 8.33 -14.09 1.34
C LYS A 45 7.43 -13.82 0.12
N GLY A 46 7.75 -14.51 -0.97
CA GLY A 46 7.10 -14.33 -2.26
C GLY A 46 7.37 -12.96 -2.88
N HIS A 47 6.88 -12.78 -4.11
CA HIS A 47 6.74 -11.47 -4.73
C HIS A 47 5.60 -11.52 -5.75
N GLU A 48 4.69 -10.57 -5.68
CA GLU A 48 3.69 -10.35 -6.71
C GLU A 48 3.88 -8.94 -7.26
N VAL A 49 4.13 -8.82 -8.56
CA VAL A 49 4.19 -7.50 -9.20
C VAL A 49 2.77 -7.01 -9.44
N VAL A 50 2.35 -5.98 -8.70
CA VAL A 50 0.98 -5.47 -8.72
C VAL A 50 0.81 -4.23 -9.59
N LEU A 51 1.91 -3.54 -9.92
CA LEU A 51 1.92 -2.44 -10.87
C LEU A 51 3.29 -2.34 -11.56
N GLN A 52 3.30 -2.10 -12.86
CA GLN A 52 4.54 -1.97 -13.66
C GLN A 52 4.70 -0.56 -14.21
N LYS A 53 5.88 -0.30 -14.79
CA LYS A 53 6.25 0.95 -15.45
C LYS A 53 6.13 2.16 -14.51
N VAL A 54 6.44 1.94 -13.23
CA VAL A 54 6.40 2.95 -12.17
C VAL A 54 7.74 3.65 -12.06
N LYS A 55 7.74 4.96 -12.27
CA LYS A 55 8.89 5.84 -12.08
C LYS A 55 9.01 6.24 -10.61
N GLN A 56 7.91 6.66 -10.00
CA GLN A 56 7.85 7.08 -8.60
C GLN A 56 6.54 6.67 -7.94
N ILE A 57 6.60 6.47 -6.63
CA ILE A 57 5.46 6.18 -5.79
C ILE A 57 5.59 6.97 -4.50
N ASN A 58 4.48 7.51 -4.02
CA ASN A 58 4.38 8.14 -2.71
C ASN A 58 3.09 7.67 -2.04
N PHE A 59 3.21 7.20 -0.80
CA PHE A 59 2.08 6.94 0.07
C PHE A 59 2.00 8.07 1.08
N ASN A 60 0.86 8.75 1.10
CA ASN A 60 0.51 9.69 2.16
C ASN A 60 -0.64 9.10 2.97
N SER A 61 -0.64 9.29 4.28
CA SER A 61 -1.69 8.80 5.14
C SER A 61 -2.24 9.88 6.04
N ASN A 62 -3.57 9.97 6.07
CA ASN A 62 -4.35 10.78 6.99
C ASN A 62 -5.17 9.84 7.90
N LYS A 63 -5.93 10.38 8.87
CA LYS A 63 -6.68 9.57 9.86
C LYS A 63 -7.48 8.42 9.24
N ASN A 64 -8.21 8.67 8.15
CA ASN A 64 -9.17 7.71 7.59
C ASN A 64 -8.88 7.38 6.12
N GLU A 65 -7.68 7.71 5.64
CA GLU A 65 -7.38 7.63 4.22
C GLU A 65 -5.88 7.42 3.96
N ILE A 66 -5.58 6.58 2.97
CA ILE A 66 -4.28 6.54 2.31
C ILE A 66 -4.44 7.10 0.91
N ILE A 67 -3.61 8.09 0.58
CA ILE A 67 -3.50 8.68 -0.74
C ILE A 67 -2.25 8.11 -1.40
N LEU A 68 -2.46 7.39 -2.50
CA LEU A 68 -1.40 6.79 -3.29
C LEU A 68 -1.18 7.61 -4.55
N HIS A 69 -0.02 8.24 -4.67
CA HIS A 69 0.42 8.90 -5.90
C HIS A 69 1.41 8.02 -6.64
N VAL A 70 1.16 7.78 -7.92
CA VAL A 70 2.04 7.01 -8.81
C VAL A 70 2.37 7.84 -10.03
N GLN A 71 3.66 8.00 -10.30
CA GLN A 71 4.15 8.51 -11.58
C GLN A 71 4.68 7.33 -12.40
N PHE A 72 4.21 7.20 -13.62
CA PHE A 72 4.67 6.20 -14.57
C PHE A 72 5.87 6.69 -15.39
N VAL A 73 6.61 5.76 -16.01
CA VAL A 73 7.80 6.07 -16.84
C VAL A 73 7.47 6.94 -18.06
N ASN A 74 6.23 6.93 -18.53
CA ASN A 74 5.74 7.81 -19.59
C ASN A 74 5.33 9.21 -19.08
N ASN A 75 5.70 9.56 -17.85
CA ASN A 75 5.35 10.80 -17.15
C ASN A 75 3.86 11.01 -16.86
N HIS A 76 3.00 10.01 -17.11
CA HIS A 76 1.62 10.08 -16.63
C HIS A 76 1.60 9.87 -15.12
N SER A 77 0.69 10.57 -14.44
CA SER A 77 0.47 10.38 -13.00
C SER A 77 -0.94 9.89 -12.73
N ARG A 78 -1.09 9.07 -11.70
CA ARG A 78 -2.37 8.63 -11.16
C ARG A 78 -2.38 8.81 -9.65
N GLU A 79 -3.56 9.08 -9.15
CA GLU A 79 -3.83 9.22 -7.72
C GLU A 79 -4.96 8.26 -7.36
N ALA A 80 -4.83 7.62 -6.20
CA ALA A 80 -5.85 6.74 -5.67
C ALA A 80 -6.10 7.06 -4.19
N HIS A 81 -7.37 7.28 -3.88
CA HIS A 81 -7.88 7.51 -2.55
C HIS A 81 -8.43 6.20 -1.97
N LEU A 82 -7.86 5.79 -0.85
CA LEU A 82 -8.17 4.53 -0.16
C LEU A 82 -8.70 4.85 1.23
N PHE A 83 -10.02 4.98 1.34
CA PHE A 83 -10.70 5.24 2.61
C PHE A 83 -10.85 3.97 3.43
N PHE A 84 -10.68 4.10 4.75
CA PHE A 84 -10.97 3.05 5.71
C PHE A 84 -11.45 3.69 7.02
N SER A 85 -12.29 2.94 7.75
CA SER A 85 -12.63 3.31 9.13
C SER A 85 -11.58 2.70 10.03
N LEU A 86 -10.91 3.51 10.84
CA LEU A 86 -10.22 2.99 12.00
C LEU A 86 -11.28 2.32 12.87
N ARG A 87 -11.09 1.03 13.18
CA ARG A 87 -11.78 0.44 14.31
C ARG A 87 -11.03 0.98 15.52
N GLU A 88 -11.63 1.91 16.25
CA GLU A 88 -11.14 2.23 17.57
C GLU A 88 -11.17 0.93 18.37
N ASN A 89 -10.01 0.49 18.84
CA ASN A 89 -9.98 -0.53 19.87
C ASN A 89 -10.57 0.15 21.11
N GLU A 90 -11.81 -0.21 21.45
CA GLU A 90 -12.34 0.01 22.79
C GLU A 90 -11.46 -0.81 23.75
N GLU A 91 -10.58 -0.13 24.49
CA GLU A 91 -10.00 -0.61 25.75
C GLU A 91 -10.90 -0.20 26.92
#